data_AF-A0A9E1PZP5-F1
#
_entry.id   AF-A0A9E1PZP5-F1
#
_cell.length_a   1.000
_cell.length_b   1.000
_cell.length_c   1.000
_cell.angle_alpha   90.00
_cell.angle_beta   90.00
_cell.angle_gamma   90.00
#
_symmetry.space_group_name_H-M   'P 1'
#
loop_
_entity.id
_entity.type
_entity.pdbx_description
1 polymer ?
#
loop_
_entity_poly.entity_id
_entity_poly.type
_entity_poly.pdbx_seq_one_letter_code
_entity_poly.pdbx_strand_id
1 'polypeptide(L)'
;MQQPEDLPEDLIEAITKWAEVDARIVALALVGSHARGKANLTADIDLIVVCKNPPELLNDQSWTQKFGPGKTSGVEDYSLVQSVRVFYDDGAEVEFGVTSLAWTNIPIDEGTMTVMRNGMRILYDPEKRLKRALGFAQEKSQM
;
A
#
# COMPACT_ATOMS: atom_id res chain seq x y z
N MET A 1 14.49 -17.37 -19.81
CA MET A 1 14.04 -16.02 -20.22
C MET A 1 12.99 -15.63 -19.21
N GLN A 2 13.33 -14.81 -18.21
CA GLN A 2 12.28 -14.08 -17.47
C GLN A 2 11.70 -13.05 -18.45
N GLN A 3 10.38 -13.00 -18.56
CA GLN A 3 9.75 -11.96 -19.35
C GLN A 3 9.74 -10.65 -18.54
N PRO A 4 9.94 -9.49 -19.17
CA PRO A 4 9.97 -8.19 -18.48
C PRO A 4 8.65 -7.79 -17.78
N GLU A 5 7.61 -8.62 -17.89
CA GLU A 5 6.29 -8.45 -17.28
C GLU A 5 6.16 -9.07 -15.87
N ASP A 6 7.16 -9.83 -15.39
CA ASP A 6 7.14 -10.49 -14.06
C ASP A 6 7.64 -9.60 -12.90
N LEU A 7 8.36 -8.51 -13.19
CA LEU A 7 9.07 -7.70 -12.19
C LEU A 7 8.18 -7.07 -11.08
N PRO A 8 7.02 -6.43 -11.38
CA PRO A 8 6.22 -5.80 -10.34
C PRO A 8 5.48 -6.81 -9.45
N GLU A 9 5.03 -7.95 -9.99
CA GLU A 9 4.26 -8.92 -9.20
C GLU A 9 5.15 -9.71 -8.24
N ASP A 10 6.40 -10.05 -8.60
CA ASP A 10 7.36 -10.67 -7.68
C ASP A 10 7.66 -9.76 -6.47
N LEU A 11 7.83 -8.46 -6.72
CA LEU A 11 8.04 -7.46 -5.67
C LEU A 11 6.78 -7.30 -4.79
N ILE A 12 5.59 -7.23 -5.39
CA ILE A 12 4.32 -7.18 -4.65
C ILE A 12 4.14 -8.46 -3.81
N GLU A 13 4.51 -9.63 -4.31
CA GLU A 13 4.46 -10.89 -3.56
C GLU A 13 5.44 -10.87 -2.38
N ALA A 14 6.66 -10.39 -2.57
CA ALA A 14 7.65 -10.24 -1.50
C ALA A 14 7.16 -9.29 -0.39
N ILE A 15 6.56 -8.16 -0.76
CA ILE A 15 5.97 -7.20 0.19
C ILE A 15 4.76 -7.81 0.90
N THR A 16 3.93 -8.57 0.19
CA THR A 16 2.78 -9.27 0.78
C THR A 16 3.22 -10.28 1.83
N LYS A 17 4.24 -11.09 1.51
CA LYS A 17 4.83 -12.05 2.47
C LYS A 17 5.42 -11.34 3.69
N TRP A 18 6.05 -10.18 3.53
CA TRP A 18 6.49 -9.38 4.66
C TRP A 18 5.33 -8.92 5.54
N ALA A 19 4.24 -8.42 4.94
CA ALA A 19 3.07 -7.97 5.68
C ALA A 19 2.39 -9.11 6.46
N GLU A 20 2.43 -10.33 5.96
CA GLU A 20 1.88 -11.51 6.63
C GLU A 20 2.64 -11.90 7.91
N VAL A 21 3.95 -11.66 7.97
CA VAL A 21 4.82 -12.10 9.07
C VAL A 21 5.17 -10.99 10.06
N ASP A 22 5.13 -9.73 9.64
CA ASP A 22 5.49 -8.59 10.47
C ASP A 22 4.31 -8.20 11.38
N ALA A 23 4.43 -8.50 12.68
CA ALA A 23 3.36 -8.33 13.66
C ALA A 23 2.88 -6.87 13.85
N ARG A 24 3.59 -5.89 13.30
CA ARG A 24 3.16 -4.48 13.28
C ARG A 24 2.04 -4.24 12.26
N ILE A 25 1.98 -5.05 11.21
CA ILE A 25 1.07 -4.90 10.09
C ILE A 25 -0.28 -5.53 10.42
N VAL A 26 -1.34 -4.82 10.04
CA VAL A 26 -2.74 -5.22 10.24
C VAL A 26 -3.37 -5.59 8.91
N ALA A 27 -3.07 -4.81 7.86
CA ALA A 27 -3.57 -5.06 6.52
C ALA A 27 -2.67 -4.37 5.47
N LEU A 28 -2.71 -4.88 4.24
CA LEU A 28 -1.98 -4.35 3.09
C LEU A 28 -2.91 -4.31 1.87
N ALA A 29 -2.89 -3.20 1.14
CA ALA A 29 -3.55 -3.07 -0.15
C ALA A 29 -2.63 -2.47 -1.20
N LEU A 30 -2.78 -2.93 -2.43
CA LEU A 30 -2.33 -2.23 -3.63
C LEU A 30 -3.42 -1.26 -4.08
N VAL A 31 -3.03 -0.03 -4.40
CA VAL A 31 -3.92 1.00 -4.93
C VAL A 31 -3.38 1.53 -6.25
N GLY A 32 -4.05 2.53 -6.83
CA GLY A 32 -3.51 3.23 -7.99
C GLY A 32 -3.54 2.40 -9.28
N SER A 33 -2.58 2.67 -10.16
CA SER A 33 -2.61 2.20 -11.56
C SER A 33 -2.46 0.68 -11.68
N HIS A 34 -1.61 0.08 -10.86
CA HIS A 34 -1.40 -1.39 -10.79
C HIS A 34 -2.65 -2.10 -10.27
N ALA A 35 -3.33 -1.56 -9.24
CA ALA A 35 -4.58 -2.12 -8.75
C ALA A 35 -5.70 -2.14 -9.82
N ARG A 36 -5.65 -1.21 -10.79
CA ARG A 36 -6.61 -1.12 -11.90
C ARG A 36 -6.21 -1.92 -13.14
N GLY A 37 -5.04 -2.56 -13.18
CA GLY A 37 -4.50 -3.19 -14.38
C GLY A 37 -4.22 -2.20 -15.52
N LYS A 38 -3.95 -0.93 -15.19
CA LYS A 38 -3.67 0.16 -16.13
C LYS A 38 -2.25 0.71 -16.01
N ALA A 39 -1.40 0.05 -15.23
CA ALA A 39 0.00 0.41 -15.09
C ALA A 39 0.76 0.19 -16.40
N ASN A 40 1.69 1.08 -16.69
CA ASN A 40 2.70 0.89 -17.73
C ASN A 40 4.02 0.44 -17.06
N LEU A 41 5.05 0.14 -17.87
CA LEU A 41 6.34 -0.35 -17.38
C LEU A 41 7.11 0.65 -16.49
N THR A 42 6.68 1.91 -16.44
CA THR A 42 7.31 2.98 -15.64
C THR A 42 6.40 3.46 -14.51
N ALA A 43 5.30 2.75 -14.24
CA ALA A 43 4.33 3.17 -13.24
C ALA A 43 4.78 2.74 -11.84
N ASP A 44 4.81 3.69 -10.92
CA ASP A 44 5.05 3.48 -9.50
C ASP A 44 4.05 2.48 -8.90
N ILE A 45 4.50 1.66 -7.95
CA ILE A 45 3.66 0.74 -7.19
C ILE A 45 3.17 1.48 -5.93
N ASP A 46 1.87 1.74 -5.87
CA ASP A 46 1.25 2.41 -4.72
C ASP A 46 0.65 1.41 -3.73
N LEU A 47 1.09 1.46 -2.47
CA LEU A 47 0.62 0.58 -1.41
C LEU A 47 0.03 1.36 -0.24
N ILE A 48 -0.98 0.79 0.41
CA ILE A 48 -1.47 1.21 1.71
C ILE A 48 -1.15 0.15 2.75
N VAL A 49 -0.33 0.54 3.73
CA VAL A 49 0.10 -0.26 4.87
C VAL A 49 -0.69 0.19 6.10
N VAL A 50 -1.68 -0.59 6.50
CA VAL A 50 -2.40 -0.38 7.76
C VAL A 50 -1.63 -1.09 8.86
N CYS A 51 -1.19 -0.34 9.87
CA CYS A 51 -0.39 -0.88 10.97
C CYS A 51 -0.89 -0.40 12.33
N LYS A 52 -0.39 -1.02 13.40
CA LYS A 52 -0.77 -0.69 14.79
C LYS A 52 -0.24 0.68 15.23
N ASN A 53 0.96 1.03 14.79
CA ASN A 53 1.68 2.23 15.22
C ASN A 53 2.52 2.81 14.06
N PRO A 54 1.97 3.73 13.24
CA PRO A 54 2.66 4.28 12.06
C PRO A 54 4.06 4.85 12.33
N PRO A 55 4.31 5.59 13.43
CA PRO A 55 5.64 6.06 13.78
C PRO A 55 6.74 4.99 13.79
N GLU A 56 6.43 3.73 14.10
CA GLU A 56 7.44 2.65 14.10
C GLU A 56 7.97 2.34 12.70
N LEU A 57 7.15 2.47 11.66
CA LEU A 57 7.55 2.24 10.27
C LEU A 57 8.10 3.51 9.61
N LEU A 58 7.65 4.68 10.06
CA LEU A 58 8.04 5.97 9.49
C LEU A 58 9.40 6.46 10.02
N ASN A 59 9.70 6.21 11.30
CA ASN A 59 10.96 6.62 11.93
C ASN A 59 12.12 5.68 11.60
N ASP A 60 11.85 4.38 11.46
CA ASP A 60 12.82 3.39 11.01
C ASP A 60 12.36 2.78 9.69
N GLN A 61 12.90 3.30 8.59
CA GLN A 61 12.56 2.87 7.23
C GLN A 61 13.42 1.69 6.74
N SER A 62 14.28 1.11 7.60
CA SER A 62 15.18 0.00 7.23
C SER A 62 14.44 -1.25 6.76
N TRP A 63 13.16 -1.42 7.12
CA TRP A 63 12.31 -2.52 6.66
C TRP A 63 12.12 -2.53 5.15
N THR A 64 12.21 -1.37 4.49
CA THR A 64 12.11 -1.27 3.01
C THR A 64 13.24 -1.99 2.30
N GLN A 65 14.41 -2.08 2.93
CA GLN A 65 15.60 -2.73 2.37
C GLN A 65 15.46 -4.26 2.29
N LYS A 66 14.41 -4.84 2.89
CA LYS A 66 14.10 -6.27 2.78
C LYS A 66 13.69 -6.66 1.35
N PHE A 67 13.26 -5.70 0.54
CA PHE A 67 12.76 -5.93 -0.81
C PHE A 67 13.82 -5.67 -1.89
N GLY A 68 14.98 -5.15 -1.50
CA GLY A 68 16.09 -4.84 -2.40
C GLY A 68 16.88 -3.64 -1.92
N PRO A 69 18.09 -3.42 -2.46
CA PRO A 69 18.82 -2.19 -2.23
C PRO A 69 18.11 -1.02 -2.91
N GLY A 70 18.00 0.10 -2.21
CA GLY A 70 17.35 1.29 -2.73
C GLY A 70 17.46 2.49 -1.78
N LYS A 71 17.00 3.64 -2.25
CA LYS A 71 17.00 4.89 -1.47
C LYS A 71 15.58 5.31 -1.14
N THR A 72 15.37 5.71 0.11
CA THR A 72 14.10 6.27 0.55
C THR A 72 14.06 7.79 0.34
N SER A 73 12.88 8.32 0.04
CA SER A 73 12.59 9.75 0.09
C SER A 73 12.38 10.23 1.53
N GLY A 74 12.20 11.54 1.71
CA GLY A 74 11.57 12.06 2.92
C GLY A 74 10.13 11.56 3.07
N VAL A 75 9.60 11.64 4.29
CA VAL A 75 8.19 11.32 4.58
C VAL A 75 7.30 12.43 4.04
N GLU A 76 6.27 12.06 3.28
CA GLU A 76 5.22 12.99 2.83
C GLU A 76 3.96 12.80 3.67
N ASP A 77 3.19 13.87 3.87
CA ASP A 77 2.00 13.88 4.74
C ASP A 77 0.72 14.11 3.92
N TYR A 78 -0.16 13.11 3.92
CA TYR A 78 -1.47 13.10 3.29
C TYR A 78 -2.58 12.89 4.34
N SER A 79 -2.47 13.57 5.49
CA SER A 79 -3.40 13.51 6.62
C SER A 79 -3.40 12.17 7.36
N LEU A 80 -4.31 11.24 7.02
CA LEU A 80 -4.34 9.93 7.67
C LEU A 80 -3.23 9.01 7.18
N VAL A 81 -2.63 9.32 6.03
CA VAL A 81 -1.60 8.52 5.39
C VAL A 81 -0.33 9.34 5.33
N GLN A 82 0.79 8.76 5.72
CA GLN A 82 2.11 9.33 5.48
C GLN A 82 2.88 8.39 4.57
N SER A 83 3.48 8.90 3.50
CA SER A 83 4.15 8.05 2.52
C SER A 83 5.66 7.98 2.73
N VAL A 84 6.24 6.81 2.44
CA VAL A 84 7.67 6.61 2.24
C VAL A 84 7.84 6.09 0.83
N ARG A 85 8.53 6.84 -0.03
CA ARG A 85 8.82 6.43 -1.41
C ARG A 85 10.21 5.80 -1.46
N VAL A 86 10.35 4.70 -2.20
CA VAL A 86 11.60 3.95 -2.33
C VAL A 86 11.92 3.78 -3.80
N PHE A 87 13.13 4.17 -4.17
CA PHE A 87 13.71 3.96 -5.50
C PHE A 87 14.71 2.82 -5.40
N TYR A 88 14.34 1.64 -5.88
CA TYR A 88 15.20 0.46 -5.89
C TYR A 88 16.21 0.50 -7.03
N ASP A 89 17.37 -0.13 -6.82
CA ASP A 89 18.47 -0.12 -7.80
C ASP A 89 18.13 -0.88 -9.10
N ASP A 90 17.10 -1.74 -9.07
CA ASP A 90 16.56 -2.44 -10.25
C ASP A 90 15.60 -1.56 -11.08
N GLY A 91 15.35 -0.32 -10.65
CA GLY A 91 14.49 0.65 -11.32
C GLY A 91 13.04 0.65 -10.82
N ALA A 92 12.67 -0.22 -9.87
CA ALA A 92 11.34 -0.20 -9.28
C ALA A 92 11.15 1.02 -8.36
N GLU A 93 9.99 1.64 -8.46
CA GLU A 93 9.56 2.73 -7.59
C GLU A 93 8.33 2.29 -6.80
N VAL A 94 8.41 2.37 -5.47
CA VAL A 94 7.31 1.96 -4.57
C VAL A 94 7.00 3.08 -3.61
N GLU A 95 5.73 3.49 -3.58
CA GLU A 95 5.19 4.37 -2.55
C GLU A 95 4.46 3.54 -1.49
N PHE A 96 4.96 3.60 -0.26
CA PHE A 96 4.33 2.99 0.90
C PHE A 96 3.57 4.05 1.69
N GLY A 97 2.25 4.15 1.46
CA GLY A 97 1.35 4.91 2.31
C GLY A 97 1.13 4.19 3.64
N VAL A 98 1.78 4.68 4.70
CA VAL A 98 1.67 4.13 6.06
C VAL A 98 0.55 4.83 6.81
N THR A 99 -0.35 4.04 7.40
CA THR A 99 -1.49 4.55 8.16
C THR A 99 -1.86 3.66 9.34
N SER A 100 -2.68 4.21 10.24
CA SER A 100 -3.23 3.49 11.40
C SER A 100 -4.57 2.82 11.05
N LEU A 101 -5.14 2.11 12.03
CA LEU A 101 -6.47 1.53 11.92
C LEU A 101 -7.56 2.56 11.56
N ALA A 102 -7.33 3.85 11.84
CA ALA A 102 -8.25 4.94 11.53
C ALA A 102 -8.66 4.98 10.05
N TRP A 103 -7.76 4.60 9.14
CA TRP A 103 -8.04 4.55 7.69
C TRP A 103 -9.11 3.51 7.31
N THR A 104 -9.40 2.57 8.20
CA THR A 104 -10.42 1.52 8.00
C THR A 104 -11.65 1.71 8.90
N ASN A 105 -11.68 2.78 9.71
CA ASN A 105 -12.81 3.05 10.58
C ASN A 105 -13.99 3.56 9.76
N ILE A 106 -15.18 3.06 10.09
CA ILE A 106 -16.44 3.49 9.48
C ILE A 106 -17.11 4.45 10.48
N PRO A 107 -17.58 5.64 10.07
CA PRO A 107 -17.58 6.15 8.69
C PRO A 107 -16.19 6.51 8.17
N ILE A 108 -15.99 6.28 6.86
CA ILE A 108 -14.74 6.57 6.14
C ILE A 108 -14.78 8.02 5.65
N ASP A 109 -13.65 8.73 5.72
CA ASP A 109 -13.53 10.08 5.16
C ASP A 109 -13.52 10.09 3.62
N GLU A 110 -13.84 11.25 3.03
CA GLU A 110 -13.95 11.44 1.57
C GLU A 110 -12.66 11.09 0.82
N GLY A 111 -11.50 11.43 1.38
CA GLY A 111 -10.19 11.18 0.78
C GLY A 111 -9.90 9.68 0.71
N THR A 112 -10.10 8.99 1.82
CA THR A 112 -9.95 7.53 1.88
C THR A 112 -10.94 6.81 0.95
N MET A 113 -12.21 7.24 0.92
CA MET A 113 -13.19 6.69 -0.03
C MET A 113 -12.76 6.89 -1.48
N THR A 114 -12.20 8.05 -1.82
CA THR A 114 -11.70 8.35 -3.17
C THR A 114 -10.59 7.38 -3.56
N VAL A 115 -9.63 7.12 -2.69
CA VAL A 115 -8.56 6.13 -2.93
C VAL A 115 -9.15 4.74 -3.16
N MET A 116 -10.03 4.27 -2.28
CA MET A 116 -10.66 2.95 -2.38
C MET A 116 -11.47 2.78 -3.68
N ARG A 117 -12.20 3.81 -4.08
CA ARG A 117 -13.01 3.81 -5.32
C ARG A 117 -12.17 3.90 -6.58
N ASN A 118 -11.00 4.53 -6.50
CA ASN A 118 -10.06 4.63 -7.61
C ASN A 118 -9.25 3.35 -7.84
N GLY A 119 -9.67 2.21 -7.27
CA GLY A 119 -9.05 0.91 -7.46
C GLY A 119 -8.20 0.53 -6.26
N MET A 120 -8.60 -0.56 -5.61
CA MET A 120 -7.90 -1.17 -4.50
C MET A 120 -7.93 -2.69 -4.65
N ARG A 121 -6.76 -3.33 -4.61
CA ARG A 121 -6.58 -4.78 -4.55
C ARG A 121 -6.05 -5.13 -3.15
N ILE A 122 -6.87 -5.80 -2.35
CA ILE A 122 -6.47 -6.25 -1.01
C ILE A 122 -5.44 -7.37 -1.17
N LEU A 123 -4.26 -7.20 -0.56
CA LEU A 123 -3.17 -8.17 -0.58
C LEU A 123 -3.13 -8.99 0.72
N TYR A 124 -3.37 -8.33 1.86
CA TYR A 124 -3.43 -8.96 3.19
C TYR A 124 -4.49 -8.26 4.04
N ASP A 125 -5.44 -9.00 4.64
CA ASP A 125 -6.49 -8.44 5.51
C ASP A 125 -7.16 -9.52 6.39
N PRO A 126 -6.43 -10.12 7.35
CA PRO A 126 -6.94 -11.24 8.16
C PRO A 126 -8.19 -10.87 8.98
N GLU A 127 -8.31 -9.61 9.41
CA GLU A 127 -9.44 -9.10 10.19
C GLU A 127 -10.57 -8.53 9.33
N LYS A 128 -10.45 -8.58 8.00
CA LYS A 128 -11.44 -8.07 7.03
C LYS A 128 -11.73 -6.57 7.20
N ARG A 129 -10.77 -5.78 7.67
CA ARG A 129 -10.91 -4.33 7.90
C ARG A 129 -11.00 -3.58 6.59
N LEU A 130 -10.06 -3.82 5.68
CA LEU A 130 -10.07 -3.23 4.34
C LEU A 130 -11.32 -3.68 3.57
N LYS A 131 -11.69 -4.97 3.69
CA LYS A 131 -12.89 -5.50 3.03
C LYS A 131 -14.17 -4.79 3.49
N ARG A 132 -14.35 -4.59 4.79
CA ARG A 132 -15.52 -3.85 5.33
C ARG A 132 -15.50 -2.39 4.87
N ALA A 133 -14.35 -1.74 4.93
CA ALA A 133 -14.20 -0.35 4.55
C ALA A 133 -14.49 -0.15 3.04
N LEU A 134 -13.95 -1.02 2.18
CA LEU A 134 -14.23 -1.00 0.74
C LEU A 134 -15.73 -1.17 0.44
N GLY A 135 -16.41 -2.08 1.13
CA GLY A 135 -17.86 -2.27 1.00
C GLY A 135 -18.64 -0.98 1.31
N PHE A 136 -18.31 -0.32 2.41
CA PHE A 136 -18.92 0.97 2.78
C PHE A 136 -18.68 2.06 1.72
N ALA A 137 -17.44 2.17 1.22
CA ALA A 137 -17.10 3.15 0.18
C ALA A 137 -17.87 2.93 -1.12
N GLN A 138 -18.09 1.66 -1.50
CA GLN A 138 -18.84 1.27 -2.71
C GLN A 138 -20.35 1.50 -2.59
N GLU A 139 -20.94 1.25 -1.42
CA GLU A 139 -22.36 1.53 -1.15
C GLU A 139 -22.65 3.03 -1.24
N LYS A 140 -21.77 3.86 -0.68
CA LYS A 140 -21.90 5.33 -0.74
C LYS A 140 -21.72 5.94 -2.13
N SER A 141 -21.17 5.21 -3.10
CA SER A 141 -21.10 5.67 -4.50
C SER A 141 -22.41 5.48 -5.25
N GLN A 142 -23.32 4.65 -4.74
CA GLN A 142 -24.58 4.28 -5.39
C GLN A 142 -25.77 5.08 -4.84
N MET A 143 -25.56 5.88 -3.79
CA MET A 143 -26.53 6.82 -3.22
C MET A 143 -26.34 8.20 -3.84
#